data_AF-A0A7S0K6A0-F1
#
_entry.id   AF-A0A7S0K6A0-F1
#
_cell.length_a   1.000
_cell.length_b   1.000
_cell.length_c   1.000
_cell.angle_alpha   90.00
_cell.angle_beta   90.00
_cell.angle_gamma   90.00
#
_symmetry.space_group_name_H-M   'P 1'
#
loop_
_entity.id
_entity.type
_entity.pdbx_description
1 polymer ?
#
loop_
_entity_poly.entity_id
_entity_poly.type
_entity_poly.pdbx_seq_one_letter_code
_entity_poly.pdbx_strand_id
1 'polypeptide(L)'
;PADEQPVSPRAVFAPRRGVFDESLIDLEGSHARSQQQAALEGQGEGASPPSAATDSDASFEEAAAAEGMSPEEAAAVKRRYDGSEAVDAELWRNTARKRDRDGALAASFLPQEAAEAMYLLRCLNSDVSRVLDSARGNAAAAAMRFQFWHDLVSRAAAGRGHPHPMAVPLSVVMARFDLTERYLHRLIDARAQDAAMRVGDSGGDAAAGGGSYRPQTLEDLEEYADATEGSLALLALETLGVRGNAAAEAAAGYVSRSVVLANTVRGMRLHASMG
;
A
#
# COMPACT_ATOMS: atom_id res chain seq x y z
N PRO A 1 -54.32 3.69 23.89
CA PRO A 1 -53.23 2.88 24.49
C PRO A 1 -52.50 2.11 23.37
N ALA A 2 -51.28 2.44 22.97
CA ALA A 2 -50.24 3.27 23.55
C ALA A 2 -49.45 3.98 22.43
N ASP A 3 -48.80 5.08 22.79
CA ASP A 3 -47.87 5.86 21.98
C ASP A 3 -46.72 5.01 21.40
N GLU A 4 -46.50 5.11 20.09
CA GLU A 4 -45.20 4.84 19.48
C GLU A 4 -44.62 6.17 19.01
N GLN A 5 -43.63 6.68 19.75
CA GLN A 5 -42.84 7.83 19.31
C GLN A 5 -41.75 7.40 18.32
N PRO A 6 -41.44 8.23 17.29
CA PRO A 6 -40.40 7.91 16.33
C PRO A 6 -39.01 8.05 16.96
N VAL A 7 -38.21 6.98 16.86
CA VAL A 7 -36.83 6.94 17.36
C VAL A 7 -35.95 7.85 16.49
N SER A 8 -35.28 8.81 17.13
CA SER A 8 -34.36 9.75 16.48
C SER A 8 -33.13 9.06 15.88
N PRO A 9 -32.66 9.44 14.66
CA PRO A 9 -31.48 8.86 14.00
C PRO A 9 -30.15 9.01 14.76
N ARG A 10 -30.14 9.79 15.86
CA ARG A 10 -28.97 9.99 16.72
C ARG A 10 -28.67 8.82 17.67
N ALA A 11 -29.55 7.83 17.78
CA ALA A 11 -29.36 6.73 18.73
C ALA A 11 -28.52 5.55 18.19
N VAL A 12 -28.27 5.47 16.88
CA VAL A 12 -27.55 4.33 16.25
C VAL A 12 -26.02 4.51 16.30
N PHE A 13 -25.53 5.74 16.48
CA PHE A 13 -24.09 6.09 16.50
C PHE A 13 -23.65 6.75 17.81
N ALA A 14 -24.03 6.19 18.95
CA ALA A 14 -23.40 6.56 20.21
C ALA A 14 -22.13 5.72 20.40
N PRO A 15 -20.91 6.31 20.44
CA PRO A 15 -19.72 5.57 20.82
C PRO A 15 -19.90 5.06 22.25
N ARG A 16 -19.69 3.76 22.48
CA ARG A 16 -19.59 3.20 23.83
C ARG A 16 -18.42 3.89 24.53
N ARG A 17 -18.70 4.86 25.39
CA ARG A 17 -17.69 5.50 26.27
C ARG A 17 -17.04 4.42 27.12
N GLY A 18 -15.75 4.14 26.89
CA GLY A 18 -14.97 3.28 27.78
C GLY A 18 -13.74 2.56 27.23
N VAL A 19 -13.25 2.81 26.00
CA VAL A 19 -12.13 2.00 25.43
C VAL A 19 -10.88 2.82 25.05
N PHE A 20 -10.91 4.15 25.12
CA PHE A 20 -9.72 4.96 24.88
C PHE A 20 -9.15 5.47 26.21
N ASP A 21 -8.08 4.81 26.65
CA ASP A 21 -7.16 5.33 27.65
C ASP A 21 -6.01 6.04 26.91
N GLU A 22 -5.97 7.37 26.99
CA GLU A 22 -4.92 8.19 26.36
C GLU A 22 -3.52 7.92 26.94
N SER A 23 -3.41 7.22 28.07
CA SER A 23 -2.13 6.87 28.69
C SER A 23 -1.37 5.71 28.01
N LEU A 24 -1.97 5.04 27.01
CA LEU A 24 -1.36 3.90 26.31
C LEU A 24 -0.45 4.27 25.12
N ILE A 25 -0.35 5.56 24.76
CA ILE A 25 0.59 6.03 23.73
C ILE A 25 1.86 6.53 24.42
N ASP A 26 2.66 5.58 24.91
CA ASP A 26 3.94 5.90 25.56
C ASP A 26 5.01 6.21 24.49
N LEU A 27 5.07 7.48 24.08
CA LEU A 27 6.03 8.01 23.11
C LEU A 27 7.46 8.11 23.68
N GLU A 28 7.66 7.94 24.99
CA GLU A 28 8.96 8.09 25.65
C GLU A 28 9.93 6.93 25.33
N GLY A 29 9.40 5.74 25.04
CA GLY A 29 10.20 4.54 24.70
C GLY A 29 10.87 4.58 23.32
N SER A 30 10.53 5.56 22.48
CA SER A 30 11.17 5.78 21.17
C SER A 30 12.48 6.57 21.30
N HIS A 31 12.49 7.61 22.13
CA HIS A 31 13.69 8.43 22.37
C HIS A 31 14.81 7.67 23.11
N ALA A 32 14.46 6.78 24.03
CA ALA A 32 15.45 5.96 24.72
C ALA A 32 16.18 4.98 23.77
N ARG A 33 15.47 4.45 22.75
CA ARG A 33 16.04 3.53 21.76
C ARG A 33 16.93 4.23 20.72
N SER A 34 16.56 5.44 20.29
CA SER A 34 17.41 6.25 19.41
C SER A 34 18.74 6.65 20.08
N GLN A 35 18.74 6.93 21.39
CA GLN A 35 19.97 7.26 22.12
C GLN A 35 20.87 6.04 22.36
N GLN A 36 20.28 4.86 22.57
CA GLN A 36 21.04 3.62 22.74
C GLN A 36 21.68 3.14 21.43
N GLN A 37 21.06 3.43 20.28
CA GLN A 37 21.61 3.13 18.95
C GLN A 37 22.76 4.10 18.58
N ALA A 38 22.63 5.40 18.90
CA ALA A 38 23.71 6.37 18.75
C ALA A 38 24.94 6.07 19.65
N ALA A 39 24.72 5.46 20.83
CA ALA A 39 25.82 5.05 21.72
C ALA A 39 26.59 3.82 21.22
N LEU A 40 25.96 2.96 20.41
CA LEU A 40 26.60 1.78 19.79
C LEU A 40 27.41 2.16 18.54
N GLU A 41 27.01 3.20 17.82
CA GLU A 41 27.73 3.70 16.63
C GLU A 41 29.04 4.44 16.98
N GLY A 42 29.19 4.92 18.23
CA GLY A 42 30.40 5.63 18.69
C GLY A 42 31.61 4.76 19.06
N GLN A 43 31.53 3.43 18.94
CA GLN A 43 32.60 2.51 19.40
C GLN A 43 33.28 1.70 18.29
N GLY A 44 33.06 2.04 17.02
CA GLY A 44 33.58 1.27 15.87
C GLY A 44 34.42 2.08 14.88
N GLU A 45 35.44 2.82 15.32
CA GLU A 45 36.45 3.36 14.40
C GLU A 45 37.40 2.24 13.96
N GLY A 46 37.33 1.84 12.68
CA GLY A 46 38.39 1.06 12.03
C GLY A 46 37.98 -0.16 11.22
N ALA A 47 36.98 -0.08 10.35
CA ALA A 47 36.88 -0.97 9.18
C ALA A 47 35.97 -0.34 8.12
N SER A 48 36.52 0.03 6.95
CA SER A 48 35.69 0.29 5.78
C SER A 48 34.87 -0.96 5.45
N PRO A 49 33.54 -0.85 5.22
CA PRO A 49 32.77 -1.98 4.76
C PRO A 49 33.21 -2.38 3.34
N PRO A 50 33.15 -3.66 2.97
CA PRO A 50 33.41 -4.08 1.60
C PRO A 50 32.39 -3.44 0.65
N SER A 51 32.89 -2.83 -0.42
CA SER A 51 32.11 -2.23 -1.50
C SER A 51 31.14 -3.24 -2.12
N ALA A 52 29.87 -3.17 -1.74
CA ALA A 52 28.76 -3.95 -2.33
C ALA A 52 28.22 -3.36 -3.65
N ALA A 53 28.82 -2.27 -4.15
CA ALA A 53 28.29 -1.51 -5.28
C ALA A 53 28.35 -2.23 -6.64
N THR A 54 29.26 -3.20 -6.83
CA THR A 54 29.57 -3.72 -8.17
C THR A 54 28.58 -4.77 -8.70
N ASP A 55 27.94 -5.55 -7.81
CA ASP A 55 27.02 -6.62 -8.24
C ASP A 55 25.61 -6.07 -8.58
N SER A 56 25.19 -5.02 -7.87
CA SER A 56 23.87 -4.39 -8.08
C SER A 56 23.78 -3.61 -9.39
N ASP A 57 24.88 -2.97 -9.81
CA ASP A 57 24.96 -2.17 -11.03
C ASP A 57 24.87 -3.00 -12.30
N ALA A 58 25.59 -4.13 -12.32
CA ALA A 58 25.55 -5.09 -13.43
C ALA A 58 24.14 -5.69 -13.59
N SER A 59 23.49 -6.03 -12.47
CA SER A 59 22.13 -6.60 -12.48
C SER A 59 21.07 -5.62 -13.01
N PHE A 60 21.26 -4.31 -12.79
CA PHE A 60 20.35 -3.28 -13.29
C PHE A 60 20.52 -3.05 -14.79
N GLU A 61 21.76 -2.93 -15.27
CA GLU A 61 22.06 -2.71 -16.69
C GLU A 61 21.64 -3.92 -17.54
N GLU A 62 21.84 -5.14 -17.02
CA GLU A 62 21.41 -6.38 -17.67
C GLU A 62 19.88 -6.50 -17.73
N ALA A 63 19.17 -6.12 -16.66
CA ALA A 63 17.70 -6.09 -16.63
C ALA A 63 17.12 -5.00 -17.54
N ALA A 64 17.73 -3.81 -17.58
CA ALA A 64 17.30 -2.73 -18.47
C ALA A 64 17.49 -3.11 -19.95
N ALA A 65 18.60 -3.80 -20.27
CA ALA A 65 18.88 -4.32 -21.61
C ALA A 65 17.89 -5.42 -22.03
N ALA A 66 17.54 -6.34 -21.11
CA ALA A 66 16.54 -7.39 -21.37
C ALA A 66 15.14 -6.84 -21.69
N GLU A 67 14.82 -5.65 -21.16
CA GLU A 67 13.57 -4.92 -21.40
C GLU A 67 13.63 -3.98 -22.63
N GLY A 68 14.75 -4.01 -23.39
CA GLY A 68 14.92 -3.22 -24.60
C GLY A 68 15.10 -1.71 -24.37
N MET A 69 15.45 -1.31 -23.15
CA MET A 69 15.65 0.09 -22.78
C MET A 69 16.92 0.66 -23.43
N SER A 70 16.87 1.91 -23.90
CA SER A 70 18.07 2.56 -24.43
C SER A 70 19.08 2.84 -23.31
N PRO A 71 20.39 2.92 -23.60
CA PRO A 71 21.41 3.23 -22.60
C PRO A 71 21.17 4.54 -21.85
N GLU A 72 20.56 5.53 -22.50
CA GLU A 72 20.23 6.83 -21.92
C GLU A 72 19.05 6.72 -20.92
N GLU A 73 18.01 5.98 -21.26
CA GLU A 73 16.88 5.68 -20.37
C GLU A 73 17.33 4.83 -19.17
N ALA A 74 18.17 3.83 -19.41
CA ALA A 74 18.74 3.00 -18.36
C ALA A 74 19.59 3.84 -17.39
N ALA A 75 20.45 4.74 -17.90
CA ALA A 75 21.22 5.65 -17.06
C ALA A 75 20.34 6.61 -16.26
N ALA A 76 19.22 7.08 -16.83
CA ALA A 76 18.27 7.94 -16.13
C ALA A 76 17.47 7.19 -15.05
N VAL A 77 17.14 5.92 -15.26
CA VAL A 77 16.52 5.09 -14.21
C VAL A 77 17.56 4.72 -13.15
N LYS A 78 18.82 4.44 -13.54
CA LYS A 78 19.94 4.18 -12.62
C LYS A 78 20.21 5.36 -11.69
N ARG A 79 20.22 6.60 -12.21
CA ARG A 79 20.32 7.82 -11.39
C ARG A 79 19.17 8.01 -10.41
N ARG A 80 18.00 7.44 -10.68
CA ARG A 80 16.93 7.41 -9.69
C ARG A 80 17.24 6.27 -8.70
N TYR A 81 17.62 5.10 -9.21
CA TYR A 81 17.88 3.85 -8.46
C TYR A 81 18.94 4.01 -7.38
N ASP A 82 20.02 4.72 -7.71
CA ASP A 82 21.10 5.07 -6.79
C ASP A 82 20.74 6.24 -5.85
N GLY A 83 19.53 6.81 -5.97
CA GLY A 83 19.07 7.95 -5.19
C GLY A 83 19.75 9.27 -5.53
N SER A 84 20.52 9.36 -6.62
CA SER A 84 21.22 10.59 -7.04
C SER A 84 20.27 11.66 -7.59
N GLU A 85 19.15 11.26 -8.18
CA GLU A 85 17.95 12.09 -8.35
C GLU A 85 17.03 11.82 -7.17
N ALA A 86 16.77 12.84 -6.34
CA ALA A 86 15.81 12.76 -5.24
C ALA A 86 14.54 12.05 -5.72
N VAL A 87 14.02 11.11 -4.90
CA VAL A 87 12.66 10.61 -5.08
C VAL A 87 11.79 11.84 -5.32
N ASP A 88 11.18 11.94 -6.50
CA ASP A 88 10.46 13.15 -6.89
C ASP A 88 9.17 13.24 -6.05
N ALA A 89 9.35 13.67 -4.81
CA ALA A 89 8.33 13.71 -3.77
C ALA A 89 7.18 14.62 -4.19
N GLU A 90 7.51 15.65 -4.98
CA GLU A 90 6.53 16.51 -5.62
C GLU A 90 5.73 15.76 -6.69
N LEU A 91 6.37 14.99 -7.56
CA LEU A 91 5.68 14.14 -8.54
C LEU A 91 4.68 13.18 -7.87
N TRP A 92 5.12 12.42 -6.86
CA TRP A 92 4.26 11.44 -6.20
C TRP A 92 3.13 12.10 -5.42
N ARG A 93 3.41 13.19 -4.71
CA ARG A 93 2.39 13.99 -4.01
C ARG A 93 1.34 14.52 -4.99
N ASN A 94 1.76 15.12 -6.10
CA ASN A 94 0.86 15.68 -7.10
C ASN A 94 0.05 14.60 -7.81
N THR A 95 0.66 13.44 -8.07
CA THR A 95 -0.02 12.28 -8.66
C THR A 95 -1.05 11.69 -7.71
N ALA A 96 -0.69 11.49 -6.44
CA ALA A 96 -1.60 11.01 -5.40
C ALA A 96 -2.79 11.95 -5.24
N ARG A 97 -2.57 13.28 -5.16
CA ARG A 97 -3.66 14.26 -5.08
C ARG A 97 -4.65 14.21 -6.25
N LYS A 98 -4.19 13.81 -7.44
CA LYS A 98 -5.03 13.67 -8.64
C LYS A 98 -5.79 12.35 -8.66
N ARG A 99 -5.20 11.25 -8.18
CA ARG A 99 -5.75 9.89 -8.29
C ARG A 99 -6.49 9.41 -7.02
N ASP A 100 -6.02 9.82 -5.85
CA ASP A 100 -6.52 9.48 -4.52
C ASP A 100 -6.48 10.73 -3.62
N ARG A 101 -7.43 11.65 -3.84
CA ARG A 101 -7.47 12.95 -3.14
C ARG A 101 -7.58 12.80 -1.63
N ASP A 102 -8.50 11.94 -1.17
CA ASP A 102 -8.80 11.77 0.25
C ASP A 102 -7.63 11.09 0.95
N GLY A 103 -7.03 10.08 0.33
CA GLY A 103 -5.83 9.42 0.85
C GLY A 103 -4.61 10.33 0.87
N ALA A 104 -4.41 11.15 -0.18
CA ALA A 104 -3.34 12.13 -0.20
C ALA A 104 -3.52 13.22 0.88
N LEU A 105 -4.76 13.65 1.14
CA LEU A 105 -5.05 14.56 2.24
C LEU A 105 -4.75 13.90 3.59
N ALA A 106 -5.16 12.65 3.81
CA ALA A 106 -4.86 11.90 5.03
C ALA A 106 -3.35 11.75 5.25
N ALA A 107 -2.59 11.40 4.21
CA ALA A 107 -1.13 11.30 4.26
C ALA A 107 -0.44 12.63 4.61
N SER A 108 -1.05 13.78 4.29
CA SER A 108 -0.46 15.09 4.59
C SER A 108 -0.38 15.44 6.07
N PHE A 109 -1.06 14.69 6.94
CA PHE A 109 -0.97 14.84 8.39
C PHE A 109 0.16 14.02 9.02
N LEU A 110 0.86 13.20 8.23
CA LEU A 110 2.03 12.44 8.69
C LEU A 110 3.29 13.33 8.70
N PRO A 111 4.33 12.96 9.46
CA PRO A 111 5.67 13.54 9.32
C PRO A 111 6.14 13.50 7.87
N GLN A 112 6.96 14.46 7.45
CA GLN A 112 7.29 14.70 6.04
C GLN A 112 7.73 13.43 5.30
N GLU A 113 8.64 12.67 5.89
CA GLU A 113 9.22 11.46 5.32
C GLU A 113 8.18 10.36 5.16
N ALA A 114 7.31 10.18 6.16
CA ALA A 114 6.22 9.21 6.13
C ALA A 114 5.14 9.63 5.13
N ALA A 115 4.83 10.92 5.03
CA ALA A 115 3.90 11.45 4.03
C ALA A 115 4.41 11.17 2.61
N GLU A 116 5.70 11.40 2.35
CA GLU A 116 6.34 11.13 1.06
C GLU A 116 6.27 9.66 0.66
N ALA A 117 6.57 8.75 1.60
CA ALA A 117 6.38 7.31 1.40
C ALA A 117 4.91 6.98 1.08
N MET A 118 3.96 7.52 1.86
CA MET A 118 2.54 7.25 1.67
C MET A 118 1.99 7.79 0.34
N TYR A 119 2.51 8.90 -0.20
CA TYR A 119 2.12 9.35 -1.54
C TYR A 119 2.50 8.34 -2.61
N LEU A 120 3.71 7.77 -2.54
CA LEU A 120 4.15 6.73 -3.46
C LEU A 120 3.28 5.47 -3.34
N LEU A 121 3.07 4.97 -2.12
CA LEU A 121 2.26 3.77 -1.86
C LEU A 121 0.81 3.94 -2.33
N ARG A 122 0.24 5.13 -2.17
CA ARG A 122 -1.10 5.46 -2.70
C ARG A 122 -1.13 5.55 -4.22
N CYS A 123 -0.06 6.01 -4.87
CA CYS A 123 0.06 5.96 -6.32
C CYS A 123 0.12 4.51 -6.82
N LEU A 124 0.89 3.64 -6.15
CA LEU A 124 0.93 2.21 -6.45
C LEU A 124 -0.46 1.59 -6.33
N ASN A 125 -1.16 1.80 -5.21
CA ASN A 125 -2.54 1.31 -5.03
C ASN A 125 -3.47 1.83 -6.13
N SER A 126 -3.35 3.11 -6.51
CA SER A 126 -4.15 3.70 -7.59
C SER A 126 -3.91 3.02 -8.94
N ASP A 127 -2.67 2.64 -9.26
CA ASP A 127 -2.35 1.98 -10.52
C ASP A 127 -2.79 0.51 -10.53
N VAL A 128 -2.60 -0.20 -9.40
CA VAL A 128 -3.11 -1.57 -9.21
C VAL A 128 -4.64 -1.61 -9.32
N SER A 129 -5.33 -0.63 -8.73
CA SER A 129 -6.80 -0.52 -8.77
C SER A 129 -7.37 -0.35 -10.18
N ARG A 130 -6.56 0.19 -11.10
CA ARG A 130 -6.94 0.51 -12.48
C ARG A 130 -6.47 -0.54 -13.49
N VAL A 131 -5.90 -1.65 -13.04
CA VAL A 131 -5.39 -2.71 -13.92
C VAL A 131 -6.47 -3.17 -14.91
N LEU A 132 -7.70 -3.38 -14.44
CA LEU A 132 -8.80 -3.84 -15.30
C LEU A 132 -9.15 -2.85 -16.41
N ASP A 133 -9.19 -1.55 -16.09
CA ASP A 133 -9.41 -0.48 -17.07
C ASP A 133 -8.27 -0.44 -18.10
N SER A 134 -7.03 -0.55 -17.63
CA SER A 134 -5.84 -0.57 -18.50
C SER A 134 -5.78 -1.81 -19.40
N ALA A 135 -6.35 -2.92 -18.94
CA ALA A 135 -6.49 -4.17 -19.67
C ALA A 135 -7.72 -4.20 -20.59
N ARG A 136 -8.54 -3.12 -20.62
CA ARG A 136 -9.78 -3.03 -21.40
C ARG A 136 -10.72 -4.22 -21.16
N GLY A 137 -10.76 -4.72 -19.91
CA GLY A 137 -11.59 -5.87 -19.55
C GLY A 137 -11.08 -7.24 -20.03
N ASN A 138 -9.87 -7.35 -20.59
CA ASN A 138 -9.31 -8.64 -21.00
C ASN A 138 -8.66 -9.36 -19.79
N ALA A 139 -9.18 -10.55 -19.43
CA ALA A 139 -8.72 -11.32 -18.27
C ALA A 139 -7.23 -11.67 -18.32
N ALA A 140 -6.76 -12.24 -19.44
CA ALA A 140 -5.36 -12.62 -19.60
C ALA A 140 -4.42 -11.41 -19.49
N ALA A 141 -4.79 -10.28 -20.10
CA ALA A 141 -4.01 -9.06 -20.05
C ALA A 141 -4.07 -8.39 -18.66
N ALA A 142 -5.13 -8.59 -17.88
CA ALA A 142 -5.21 -8.16 -16.49
C ALA A 142 -4.32 -9.02 -15.60
N ALA A 143 -4.37 -10.35 -15.75
CA ALA A 143 -3.52 -11.29 -15.01
C ALA A 143 -2.03 -10.99 -15.21
N MET A 144 -1.59 -10.78 -16.46
CA MET A 144 -0.20 -10.38 -16.74
C MET A 144 0.21 -9.09 -16.05
N ARG A 145 -0.71 -8.11 -15.94
CA ARG A 145 -0.44 -6.83 -15.26
C ARG A 145 -0.39 -6.95 -13.75
N PHE A 146 -1.23 -7.79 -13.15
CA PHE A 146 -1.13 -8.08 -11.72
C PHE A 146 0.17 -8.81 -11.39
N GLN A 147 0.57 -9.77 -12.24
CA GLN A 147 1.88 -10.43 -12.10
C GLN A 147 3.04 -9.43 -12.20
N PHE A 148 2.97 -8.51 -13.16
CA PHE A 148 3.95 -7.42 -13.26
C PHE A 148 4.08 -6.62 -11.96
N TRP A 149 2.96 -6.25 -11.31
CA TRP A 149 3.00 -5.53 -10.05
C TRP A 149 3.61 -6.37 -8.91
N HIS A 150 3.30 -7.65 -8.85
CA HIS A 150 3.89 -8.58 -7.89
C HIS A 150 5.41 -8.67 -8.08
N ASP A 151 5.87 -8.86 -9.32
CA ASP A 151 7.29 -8.93 -9.66
C ASP A 151 8.02 -7.61 -9.35
N LEU A 152 7.38 -6.47 -9.63
CA LEU A 152 7.92 -5.14 -9.31
C LEU A 152 8.11 -4.95 -7.81
N VAL A 153 7.14 -5.35 -6.99
CA VAL A 153 7.23 -5.29 -5.52
C VAL A 153 8.34 -6.20 -5.01
N SER A 154 8.42 -7.45 -5.48
CA SER A 154 9.46 -8.38 -5.03
C SER A 154 10.86 -7.95 -5.47
N ARG A 155 11.01 -7.37 -6.66
CA ARG A 155 12.28 -6.76 -7.09
C ARG A 155 12.65 -5.58 -6.19
N ALA A 156 11.71 -4.67 -5.92
CA ALA A 156 11.94 -3.54 -5.03
C ALA A 156 12.33 -3.99 -3.61
N ALA A 157 11.65 -4.99 -3.06
CA ALA A 157 11.96 -5.57 -1.74
C ALA A 157 13.38 -6.18 -1.70
N ALA A 158 13.79 -6.84 -2.79
CA ALA A 158 15.14 -7.38 -2.95
C ALA A 158 16.20 -6.32 -3.26
N GLY A 159 15.83 -5.03 -3.28
CA GLY A 159 16.73 -3.95 -3.64
C GLY A 159 17.21 -4.05 -5.10
N ARG A 160 16.40 -4.63 -5.99
CA ARG A 160 16.68 -4.79 -7.42
C ARG A 160 15.84 -3.80 -8.23
N GLY A 161 16.43 -3.19 -9.24
CA GLY A 161 15.73 -2.22 -10.07
C GLY A 161 14.80 -2.83 -11.12
N HIS A 162 13.99 -1.97 -11.70
CA HIS A 162 13.17 -2.23 -12.88
C HIS A 162 13.01 -0.90 -13.64
N PRO A 163 12.89 -0.90 -14.98
CA PRO A 163 12.66 0.31 -15.79
C PRO A 163 11.35 1.08 -15.52
N HIS A 164 10.58 0.68 -14.50
CA HIS A 164 9.33 1.36 -14.14
C HIS A 164 9.64 2.52 -13.18
N PRO A 165 9.05 3.71 -13.35
CA PRO A 165 9.37 4.90 -12.56
C PRO A 165 9.14 4.75 -11.05
N MET A 166 8.26 3.83 -10.62
CA MET A 166 8.04 3.53 -9.20
C MET A 166 9.02 2.51 -8.60
N ALA A 167 9.69 1.68 -9.40
CA ALA A 167 10.45 0.55 -8.87
C ALA A 167 11.57 1.00 -7.92
N VAL A 168 12.26 2.04 -8.36
CA VAL A 168 13.32 2.70 -7.63
C VAL A 168 12.82 3.38 -6.34
N PRO A 169 11.87 4.35 -6.39
CA PRO A 169 11.36 4.96 -5.17
C PRO A 169 10.79 3.94 -4.20
N LEU A 170 10.16 2.88 -4.72
CA LEU A 170 9.58 1.84 -3.89
C LEU A 170 10.67 1.07 -3.14
N SER A 171 11.75 0.67 -3.82
CA SER A 171 12.92 0.05 -3.18
C SER A 171 13.47 0.92 -2.05
N VAL A 172 13.68 2.22 -2.32
CA VAL A 172 14.16 3.18 -1.32
C VAL A 172 13.21 3.30 -0.13
N VAL A 173 11.91 3.43 -0.38
CA VAL A 173 10.89 3.55 0.68
C VAL A 173 10.78 2.26 1.49
N MET A 174 10.79 1.10 0.84
CA MET A 174 10.73 -0.20 1.51
C MET A 174 11.96 -0.42 2.40
N ALA A 175 13.17 -0.12 1.90
CA ALA A 175 14.39 -0.23 2.69
C ALA A 175 14.42 0.80 3.84
N ARG A 176 14.02 2.05 3.59
CA ARG A 176 14.06 3.13 4.58
C ARG A 176 13.16 2.87 5.79
N PHE A 177 11.96 2.36 5.56
CA PHE A 177 10.96 2.14 6.61
C PHE A 177 10.84 0.66 7.01
N ASP A 178 11.70 -0.21 6.46
CA ASP A 178 11.67 -1.67 6.66
C ASP A 178 10.30 -2.29 6.31
N LEU A 179 9.63 -1.77 5.27
CA LEU A 179 8.21 -2.07 5.02
C LEU A 179 7.99 -3.57 4.79
N THR A 180 6.92 -4.10 5.38
CA THR A 180 6.53 -5.49 5.21
C THR A 180 5.99 -5.73 3.80
N GLU A 181 6.79 -6.40 2.96
CA GLU A 181 6.45 -6.76 1.57
C GLU A 181 5.08 -7.44 1.45
N ARG A 182 4.75 -8.32 2.40
CA ARG A 182 3.48 -9.06 2.42
C ARG A 182 2.23 -8.17 2.36
N TYR A 183 2.26 -6.96 2.92
CA TYR A 183 1.09 -6.06 2.85
C TYR A 183 0.85 -5.54 1.44
N LEU A 184 1.90 -5.32 0.64
CA LEU A 184 1.77 -4.93 -0.76
C LEU A 184 1.23 -6.07 -1.62
N HIS A 185 1.74 -7.29 -1.44
CA HIS A 185 1.22 -8.47 -2.15
C HIS A 185 -0.22 -8.76 -1.78
N ARG A 186 -0.58 -8.72 -0.50
CA ARG A 186 -1.96 -8.88 -0.04
C ARG A 186 -2.91 -7.89 -0.73
N LEU A 187 -2.49 -6.64 -0.90
CA LEU A 187 -3.27 -5.63 -1.62
C LEU A 187 -3.42 -5.98 -3.10
N ILE A 188 -2.34 -6.38 -3.76
CA ILE A 188 -2.34 -6.78 -5.18
C ILE A 188 -3.26 -7.99 -5.39
N ASP A 189 -3.15 -9.01 -4.55
CA ASP A 189 -3.95 -10.23 -4.61
C ASP A 189 -5.45 -9.94 -4.46
N ALA A 190 -5.83 -9.12 -3.48
CA ALA A 190 -7.22 -8.73 -3.28
C ALA A 190 -7.80 -8.01 -4.50
N ARG A 191 -7.00 -7.18 -5.18
CA ARG A 191 -7.40 -6.49 -6.42
C ARG A 191 -7.45 -7.42 -7.63
N ALA A 192 -6.53 -8.37 -7.71
CA ALA A 192 -6.53 -9.39 -8.76
C ALA A 192 -7.76 -10.28 -8.66
N GLN A 193 -8.11 -10.73 -7.46
CA GLN A 193 -9.33 -11.48 -7.18
C GLN A 193 -10.58 -10.67 -7.55
N ASP A 194 -10.67 -9.40 -7.10
CA ASP A 194 -11.75 -8.46 -7.48
C ASP A 194 -11.89 -8.33 -9.01
N ALA A 195 -10.78 -8.19 -9.73
CA ALA A 195 -10.79 -8.07 -11.19
C ALA A 195 -11.19 -9.36 -11.91
N ALA A 196 -10.69 -10.54 -11.48
CA ALA A 196 -10.99 -11.83 -12.11
C ALA A 196 -12.51 -12.10 -12.14
N MET A 197 -13.19 -11.74 -11.05
CA MET A 197 -14.64 -11.91 -10.96
C MET A 197 -15.43 -10.98 -11.88
N ARG A 198 -14.98 -9.72 -12.04
CA ARG A 198 -15.65 -8.76 -12.92
C ARG A 198 -15.61 -9.17 -14.39
N VAL A 199 -14.58 -9.93 -14.78
CA VAL A 199 -14.43 -10.45 -16.16
C VAL A 199 -15.08 -11.83 -16.31
N GLY A 200 -15.66 -12.40 -15.26
CA GLY A 200 -16.28 -13.72 -15.29
C GLY A 200 -15.27 -14.87 -15.43
N ASP A 201 -13.98 -14.61 -15.22
CA ASP A 201 -12.88 -15.58 -15.22
C ASP A 201 -12.61 -16.06 -13.79
N SER A 202 -13.68 -16.39 -13.06
CA SER A 202 -13.57 -17.24 -11.87
C SER A 202 -13.38 -18.65 -12.39
N GLY A 203 -12.13 -19.02 -12.70
CA GLY A 203 -11.72 -20.32 -13.22
C GLY A 203 -12.60 -21.45 -12.68
N GLY A 204 -13.19 -22.22 -13.59
CA GLY A 204 -14.33 -23.09 -13.35
C GLY A 204 -14.26 -23.91 -12.06
N ASP A 205 -15.26 -23.72 -11.21
CA ASP A 205 -16.09 -24.75 -10.56
C ASP A 205 -16.81 -24.09 -9.38
N ALA A 206 -17.95 -23.44 -9.67
CA ALA A 206 -18.89 -22.93 -8.67
C ALA A 206 -19.45 -24.04 -7.74
N ALA A 207 -19.11 -25.32 -8.01
CA ALA A 207 -19.52 -26.50 -7.25
C ALA A 207 -18.49 -26.97 -6.20
N ALA A 208 -17.27 -26.41 -6.18
CA ALA A 208 -16.19 -26.85 -5.29
C ALA A 208 -15.88 -25.86 -4.16
N GLY A 209 -16.90 -25.30 -3.50
CA GLY A 209 -16.76 -24.59 -2.21
C GLY A 209 -15.85 -23.35 -2.16
N GLY A 210 -15.16 -22.99 -3.24
CA GLY A 210 -14.40 -21.75 -3.41
C GLY A 210 -15.31 -20.67 -3.97
N GLY A 211 -15.97 -19.95 -3.06
CA GLY A 211 -17.02 -18.99 -3.38
C GLY A 211 -16.59 -17.86 -4.31
N SER A 212 -17.52 -17.46 -5.17
CA SER A 212 -17.53 -16.19 -5.90
C SER A 212 -17.38 -15.03 -4.91
N TYR A 213 -16.24 -14.33 -4.91
CA TYR A 213 -15.98 -13.19 -4.00
C TYR A 213 -16.64 -11.87 -4.47
N ARG A 214 -17.80 -11.88 -5.15
CA ARG A 214 -18.62 -10.65 -5.15
C ARG A 214 -19.03 -10.50 -3.69
N PRO A 215 -18.69 -9.43 -2.94
CA PRO A 215 -18.98 -9.38 -1.51
C PRO A 215 -20.47 -9.67 -1.30
N GLN A 216 -20.78 -10.86 -0.77
CA GLN A 216 -22.15 -11.33 -0.54
C GLN A 216 -22.59 -10.91 0.86
N THR A 217 -21.62 -10.79 1.75
CA THR A 217 -21.81 -10.42 3.15
C THR A 217 -21.04 -9.14 3.48
N LEU A 218 -21.40 -8.54 4.61
CA LEU A 218 -20.60 -7.45 5.19
C LEU A 218 -19.18 -7.94 5.53
N GLU A 219 -19.04 -9.17 5.99
CA GLU A 219 -17.77 -9.78 6.35
C GLU A 219 -16.82 -9.87 5.14
N ASP A 220 -17.33 -10.30 3.97
CA ASP A 220 -16.55 -10.33 2.73
C ASP A 220 -16.01 -8.93 2.38
N LEU A 221 -16.85 -7.90 2.56
CA LEU A 221 -16.47 -6.52 2.27
C LEU A 221 -15.47 -5.97 3.29
N GLU A 222 -15.58 -6.38 4.56
CA GLU A 222 -14.59 -6.05 5.59
C GLU A 222 -13.25 -6.74 5.33
N GLU A 223 -13.25 -8.00 4.88
CA GLU A 223 -12.03 -8.69 4.48
C GLU A 223 -11.35 -8.01 3.28
N TYR A 224 -12.14 -7.56 2.29
CA TYR A 224 -11.63 -6.80 1.15
C TYR A 224 -10.99 -5.50 1.62
N ALA A 225 -11.65 -4.81 2.56
CA ALA A 225 -11.16 -3.58 3.10
C ALA A 225 -9.86 -3.77 3.88
N ASP A 226 -9.77 -4.82 4.70
CA ASP A 226 -8.58 -5.16 5.46
C ASP A 226 -7.41 -5.53 4.54
N ALA A 227 -7.68 -6.18 3.40
CA ALA A 227 -6.65 -6.58 2.44
C ALA A 227 -6.17 -5.40 1.56
N THR A 228 -7.03 -4.42 1.28
CA THR A 228 -6.70 -3.26 0.43
C THR A 228 -6.27 -2.03 1.25
N GLU A 229 -7.22 -1.19 1.67
CA GLU A 229 -6.91 0.01 2.47
C GLU A 229 -6.32 -0.36 3.85
N GLY A 230 -6.63 -1.54 4.39
CA GLY A 230 -6.03 -2.07 5.62
C GLY A 230 -4.54 -2.30 5.48
N SER A 231 -4.10 -2.90 4.37
CA SER A 231 -2.67 -3.05 4.05
C SER A 231 -1.96 -1.69 3.96
N LEU A 232 -2.59 -0.68 3.34
CA LEU A 232 -2.04 0.69 3.31
C LEU A 232 -1.98 1.33 4.70
N ALA A 233 -2.97 1.10 5.55
CA ALA A 233 -2.99 1.64 6.91
C ALA A 233 -1.92 0.96 7.79
N LEU A 234 -1.69 -0.34 7.63
CA LEU A 234 -0.59 -1.05 8.29
C LEU A 234 0.77 -0.53 7.83
N LEU A 235 0.96 -0.31 6.52
CA LEU A 235 2.18 0.32 5.99
C LEU A 235 2.35 1.75 6.53
N ALA A 236 1.27 2.51 6.70
CA ALA A 236 1.34 3.84 7.33
C ALA A 236 1.83 3.76 8.79
N LEU A 237 1.37 2.77 9.56
CA LEU A 237 1.90 2.52 10.91
C LEU A 237 3.40 2.19 10.87
N GLU A 238 3.84 1.38 9.91
CA GLU A 238 5.26 1.06 9.73
C GLU A 238 6.10 2.30 9.38
N THR A 239 5.58 3.23 8.56
CA THR A 239 6.27 4.50 8.28
C THR A 239 6.41 5.40 9.51
N LEU A 240 5.56 5.19 10.53
CA LEU A 240 5.63 5.86 11.83
C LEU A 240 6.45 5.09 12.87
N GLY A 241 7.01 3.93 12.51
CA GLY A 241 7.75 3.06 13.43
C GLY A 241 6.86 2.27 14.41
N VAL A 242 5.55 2.16 14.14
CA VAL A 242 4.60 1.44 14.98
C VAL A 242 4.40 0.03 14.42
N ARG A 243 4.80 -0.99 15.19
CA ARG A 243 4.66 -2.42 14.84
C ARG A 243 4.28 -3.26 16.05
N GLY A 244 3.45 -4.29 15.84
CA GLY A 244 3.04 -5.20 16.90
C GLY A 244 2.21 -4.53 17.99
N ASN A 245 1.62 -3.37 17.69
CA ASN A 245 0.73 -2.66 18.60
C ASN A 245 -0.71 -3.01 18.23
N ALA A 246 -1.29 -3.93 18.99
CA ALA A 246 -2.63 -4.45 18.73
C ALA A 246 -3.71 -3.36 18.71
N ALA A 247 -3.58 -2.31 19.53
CA ALA A 247 -4.55 -1.22 19.56
C ALA A 247 -4.45 -0.34 18.29
N ALA A 248 -3.23 -0.04 17.85
CA ALA A 248 -2.99 0.72 16.62
C ALA A 248 -3.43 -0.08 15.38
N GLU A 249 -3.11 -1.38 15.33
CA GLU A 249 -3.51 -2.28 14.24
C GLU A 249 -5.04 -2.45 14.17
N ALA A 250 -5.71 -2.58 15.32
CA ALA A 250 -7.17 -2.60 15.38
C ALA A 250 -7.79 -1.27 14.90
N ALA A 251 -7.24 -0.14 15.33
CA ALA A 251 -7.68 1.18 14.88
C ALA A 251 -7.51 1.36 13.36
N ALA A 252 -6.37 0.91 12.80
CA ALA A 252 -6.14 0.88 11.37
C ALA A 252 -7.22 0.05 10.64
N GLY A 253 -7.54 -1.15 11.14
CA GLY A 253 -8.62 -1.98 10.60
C GLY A 253 -9.98 -1.26 10.58
N TYR A 254 -10.39 -0.64 11.70
CA TYR A 254 -11.67 0.09 11.76
C TYR A 254 -11.73 1.27 10.78
N VAL A 255 -10.64 2.03 10.66
CA VAL A 255 -10.56 3.16 9.72
C VAL A 255 -10.64 2.65 8.27
N SER A 256 -9.87 1.63 7.92
CA SER A 256 -9.82 1.08 6.57
C SER A 256 -11.17 0.51 6.13
N ARG A 257 -11.85 -0.25 7.00
CA ARG A 257 -13.22 -0.74 6.75
C ARG A 257 -14.20 0.41 6.53
N SER A 258 -14.14 1.43 7.37
CA SER A 258 -15.01 2.61 7.26
C SER A 258 -14.81 3.36 5.94
N VAL A 259 -13.55 3.54 5.50
CA VAL A 259 -13.21 4.18 4.23
C VAL A 259 -13.75 3.38 3.05
N VAL A 260 -13.52 2.06 3.03
CA VAL A 260 -13.96 1.20 1.93
C VAL A 260 -15.48 1.12 1.88
N LEU A 261 -16.16 0.94 3.02
CA LEU A 261 -17.63 0.97 3.09
C LEU A 261 -18.21 2.28 2.56
N ALA A 262 -17.64 3.42 2.98
CA ALA A 262 -18.07 4.73 2.49
C ALA A 262 -17.86 4.87 0.97
N ASN A 263 -16.73 4.38 0.44
CA ASN A 263 -16.45 4.39 -0.99
C ASN A 263 -17.39 3.48 -1.78
N THR A 264 -17.72 2.30 -1.26
CA THR A 264 -18.71 1.39 -1.86
C THR A 264 -20.09 2.05 -1.95
N VAL A 265 -20.53 2.72 -0.88
CA VAL A 265 -21.82 3.45 -0.87
C VAL A 265 -21.81 4.60 -1.87
N ARG A 266 -20.72 5.38 -1.95
CA ARG A 266 -20.58 6.45 -2.96
C ARG A 266 -20.56 5.91 -4.38
N GLY A 267 -19.91 4.77 -4.59
CA GLY A 267 -19.78 4.08 -5.88
C GLY A 267 -21.02 3.31 -6.31
N MET A 268 -22.02 3.16 -5.45
CA MET A 268 -23.19 2.30 -5.67
C MET A 268 -23.92 2.57 -6.99
N ARG A 269 -24.06 3.84 -7.39
CA ARG A 269 -24.69 4.20 -8.68
C ARG A 269 -23.88 3.68 -9.88
N LEU A 270 -22.56 3.78 -9.81
CA LEU A 270 -21.67 3.27 -10.85
C LEU A 270 -21.73 1.74 -10.86
N HIS A 271 -21.64 1.09 -9.70
CA HIS A 271 -21.76 -0.36 -9.59
C HIS A 271 -23.09 -0.88 -10.16
N ALA A 272 -24.21 -0.24 -9.82
CA ALA A 272 -25.52 -0.59 -10.37
C ALA A 272 -25.61 -0.42 -11.90
N SER A 273 -24.86 0.52 -12.50
CA SER A 273 -24.81 0.69 -13.95
C SER A 273 -23.98 -0.37 -14.68
N MET A 274 -23.17 -1.16 -13.96
CA MET A 274 -22.27 -2.17 -14.51
C MET A 274 -22.79 -3.61 -14.38
N GLY A 275 -23.84 -3.87 -13.57
CA GLY A 275 -24.43 -5.21 -13.32
C GLY A 275 -24.18 -5.75 -11.92
#